data_AF-A0A147BT01-F1
#
_entry.id   AF-A0A147BT01-F1
#
_cell.length_a   1.000
_cell.length_b   1.000
_cell.length_c   1.000
_cell.angle_alpha   90.00
_cell.angle_beta   90.00
_cell.angle_gamma   90.00
#
_symmetry.space_group_name_H-M   'P 1'
#
loop_
_entity.id
_entity.type
_entity.pdbx_description
1 polymer ?
#
loop_
_entity_poly.entity_id
_entity_poly.type
_entity_poly.pdbx_seq_one_letter_code
_entity_poly.pdbx_strand_id
1 'polypeptide(L)'
;GPRKITISYIVDDSLKSVDKNAMDDWITWITKQTAYDLQSWFYFKITLHYEIIRFDKVPELMSRMVLNKNKDFIYLEGAINTLNEYFKDKNHGNVICLLTNYTISDGDMVTKAHGYYTQETLCEKGVSVLLAYSPGNEGYAGRMLADMIVKSANPKEVPNLHFRKNGYDEEMKEYLRKCKGSWGPEEPDTSQLENPPPTAPSRKIDEPAPSEEVPDPTSGTTKAPEENTPEPPPPPGPSSQPQPQPPAKPSPMASTTAAPQLPEVPPKVAPKVPSEEPKEQSSTEPVTTTTAETPVPDYC
;
A
#
# COMPACT_ATOMS: atom_id res chain seq x y z
N GLY A 1 16.68 -11.68 14.32
CA GLY A 1 16.66 -11.78 12.86
C GLY A 1 16.28 -10.44 12.28
N PRO A 2 16.76 -10.11 11.06
CA PRO A 2 16.32 -8.95 10.32
C PRO A 2 14.80 -9.01 10.08
N ARG A 3 14.12 -7.88 10.27
CA ARG A 3 12.67 -7.75 10.08
C ARG A 3 12.44 -7.19 8.69
N LYS A 4 12.58 -8.06 7.69
CA LYS A 4 12.58 -7.70 6.28
C LYS A 4 11.28 -8.18 5.65
N ILE A 5 10.62 -7.29 4.91
CA ILE A 5 9.53 -7.64 4.00
C ILE A 5 9.97 -7.23 2.61
N THR A 6 9.79 -8.12 1.64
CA THR A 6 10.10 -7.87 0.23
C THR A 6 8.80 -7.65 -0.54
N ILE A 7 8.75 -6.64 -1.40
CA ILE A 7 7.58 -6.28 -2.22
C ILE A 7 7.93 -6.38 -3.71
N SER A 8 7.16 -7.15 -4.47
CA SER A 8 7.27 -7.21 -5.93
C SER A 8 6.20 -6.29 -6.51
N TYR A 9 6.59 -5.08 -6.93
CA TYR A 9 5.67 -4.15 -7.59
C TYR A 9 5.53 -4.53 -9.06
N ILE A 10 4.36 -5.04 -9.43
CA ILE A 10 4.02 -5.36 -10.81
C ILE A 10 3.31 -4.14 -11.42
N VAL A 11 3.94 -3.46 -12.37
CA VAL A 11 3.34 -2.32 -13.05
C VAL A 11 2.50 -2.81 -14.22
N ASP A 12 1.19 -2.60 -14.11
CA ASP A 12 0.19 -3.01 -15.10
C ASP A 12 0.33 -2.26 -16.44
N ASP A 13 -0.17 -2.86 -17.52
CA ASP A 13 -0.14 -2.26 -18.86
C ASP A 13 -1.03 -1.01 -19.00
N SER A 14 -2.02 -0.85 -18.13
CA SER A 14 -2.82 0.38 -17.99
C SER A 14 -1.99 1.61 -17.63
N LEU A 15 -0.77 1.41 -17.10
CA LEU A 15 0.16 2.47 -16.71
C LEU A 15 1.27 2.70 -17.76
N LYS A 16 1.18 2.10 -18.95
CA LYS A 16 2.20 2.20 -20.00
C LYS A 16 2.52 3.63 -20.46
N SER A 17 1.57 4.57 -20.31
CA SER A 17 1.75 5.96 -20.69
C SER A 17 2.37 6.81 -19.57
N VAL A 18 2.52 6.26 -18.37
CA VAL A 18 3.16 6.97 -17.25
C VAL A 18 4.66 6.94 -17.46
N ASP A 19 5.31 8.09 -17.28
CA ASP A 19 6.75 8.20 -17.34
C ASP A 19 7.43 7.23 -16.35
N LYS A 20 8.54 6.63 -16.80
CA LYS A 20 9.24 5.61 -16.02
C LYS A 20 9.72 6.18 -14.69
N ASN A 21 10.36 7.35 -14.71
CA ASN A 21 10.93 7.95 -13.51
C ASN A 21 9.82 8.40 -12.57
N ALA A 22 8.75 8.99 -13.08
CA ALA A 22 7.59 9.37 -12.26
C ALA A 22 6.99 8.16 -11.52
N MET A 23 6.86 7.01 -12.20
CA MET A 23 6.38 5.78 -11.56
C MET A 23 7.37 5.25 -10.52
N ASP A 24 8.66 5.21 -10.85
CA ASP A 24 9.70 4.70 -9.94
C ASP A 24 9.82 5.59 -8.69
N ASP A 25 9.69 6.91 -8.83
CA ASP A 25 9.65 7.89 -7.75
C ASP A 25 8.39 7.70 -6.88
N TRP A 26 7.22 7.52 -7.50
CA TRP A 26 5.97 7.25 -6.79
C TRP A 26 6.07 5.96 -5.97
N ILE A 27 6.58 4.87 -6.56
CA ILE A 27 6.82 3.59 -5.89
C ILE A 27 7.76 3.78 -4.69
N THR A 28 8.88 4.47 -4.91
CA THR A 28 9.85 4.76 -3.86
C THR A 28 9.22 5.51 -2.69
N TRP A 29 8.36 6.49 -2.99
CA TRP A 29 7.67 7.27 -1.98
C TRP A 29 6.67 6.42 -1.20
N ILE A 30 5.79 5.67 -1.87
CA ILE A 30 4.81 4.84 -1.18
C ILE A 30 5.49 3.78 -0.31
N THR A 31 6.62 3.19 -0.74
CA THR A 31 7.37 2.23 0.06
C THR A 31 7.94 2.88 1.33
N LYS A 32 8.49 4.10 1.23
CA LYS A 32 8.96 4.85 2.41
C LYS A 32 7.83 5.13 3.39
N GLN A 33 6.68 5.56 2.89
CA GLN A 33 5.50 5.81 3.71
C GLN A 33 4.98 4.52 4.37
N THR A 34 4.91 3.42 3.63
CA THR A 34 4.55 2.10 4.17
C THR A 34 5.49 1.70 5.30
N ALA A 35 6.81 1.84 5.12
CA ALA A 35 7.78 1.51 6.17
C ALA A 35 7.59 2.38 7.43
N TYR A 36 7.30 3.67 7.24
CA TYR A 36 7.01 4.60 8.34
C TYR A 36 5.75 4.19 9.11
N ASP A 37 4.65 3.90 8.41
CA ASP A 37 3.39 3.50 9.07
C ASP A 37 3.52 2.14 9.78
N LEU A 38 4.23 1.18 9.18
CA LEU A 38 4.55 -0.10 9.83
C LEU A 38 5.38 0.11 11.11
N GLN A 39 6.40 0.96 11.05
CA GLN A 39 7.20 1.30 12.24
C GLN A 39 6.35 1.98 13.31
N SER A 40 5.43 2.87 12.93
CA SER A 40 4.53 3.53 13.87
C SER A 40 3.55 2.55 14.51
N TRP A 41 3.07 1.55 13.78
CA TRP A 41 2.12 0.56 14.28
C TRP A 41 2.77 -0.41 15.27
N PHE A 42 3.98 -0.88 14.93
CA PHE A 42 4.66 -1.93 15.68
C PHE A 42 5.74 -1.42 16.65
N TYR A 43 5.98 -0.11 16.72
CA TYR A 43 7.03 0.50 17.54
C TYR A 43 8.44 -0.07 17.28
N PHE A 44 8.66 -0.67 16.12
CA PHE A 44 9.97 -1.16 15.71
C PHE A 44 10.19 -1.06 14.20
N LYS A 45 11.46 -0.91 13.80
CA LYS A 45 11.82 -0.78 12.39
C LYS A 45 11.58 -2.10 11.63
N ILE A 46 10.81 -2.00 10.55
CA ILE A 46 10.67 -3.03 9.50
C ILE A 46 11.35 -2.49 8.24
N THR A 47 12.23 -3.29 7.64
CA THR A 47 12.94 -2.91 6.41
C THR A 47 12.17 -3.44 5.22
N LEU A 48 11.72 -2.53 4.35
CA LEU A 48 11.10 -2.90 3.09
C LEU A 48 12.15 -2.89 2.00
N HIS A 49 12.27 -4.02 1.30
CA HIS A 49 12.96 -4.07 0.03
C HIS A 49 11.91 -4.23 -1.06
N TYR A 50 12.22 -3.80 -2.27
CA TYR A 50 11.31 -4.01 -3.38
C TYR A 50 12.04 -4.20 -4.71
N GLU A 51 11.34 -4.83 -5.64
CA GLU A 51 11.64 -4.83 -7.05
C GLU A 51 10.46 -4.23 -7.84
N ILE A 52 10.74 -3.71 -9.03
CA ILE A 52 9.71 -3.19 -9.94
C ILE A 52 9.76 -4.05 -11.21
N ILE A 53 8.66 -4.75 -11.47
CA ILE A 53 8.47 -5.60 -12.64
C ILE A 53 7.44 -4.93 -13.56
N ARG A 54 7.88 -4.45 -14.71
CA ARG A 54 6.98 -3.80 -15.67
C ARG A 54 6.26 -4.82 -16.55
N PHE A 55 5.08 -4.43 -17.06
CA PHE A 55 4.21 -5.27 -17.88
C PHE A 55 4.93 -5.98 -19.05
N ASP A 56 5.94 -5.35 -19.64
CA ASP A 56 6.75 -5.90 -20.75
C ASP A 56 7.65 -7.08 -20.32
N LYS A 57 7.96 -7.19 -19.02
CA LYS A 57 8.74 -8.29 -18.45
C LYS A 57 7.89 -9.50 -18.05
N VAL A 58 6.58 -9.32 -17.95
CA VAL A 58 5.63 -10.37 -17.57
C VAL A 58 4.46 -10.47 -18.56
N PRO A 59 4.71 -10.61 -19.87
CA PRO A 59 3.66 -10.57 -20.89
C PRO A 59 2.63 -11.70 -20.72
N GLU A 60 3.04 -12.85 -20.20
CA GLU A 60 2.13 -13.96 -19.89
C GLU A 60 1.14 -13.58 -18.76
N LEU A 61 1.63 -12.96 -17.68
CA LEU A 61 0.76 -12.47 -16.60
C LEU A 61 -0.22 -11.44 -17.14
N MET A 62 0.26 -10.50 -17.95
CA MET A 62 -0.58 -9.47 -18.56
C MET A 62 -1.67 -10.08 -19.45
N SER A 63 -1.33 -11.08 -20.26
CA SER A 63 -2.30 -11.80 -21.10
C SER A 63 -3.38 -12.50 -20.28
N ARG A 64 -3.03 -13.10 -19.13
CA ARG A 64 -4.01 -13.72 -18.22
C ARG A 64 -4.89 -12.66 -17.55
N MET A 65 -4.30 -11.51 -17.23
CA MET A 65 -4.99 -10.41 -16.55
C MET A 65 -6.06 -9.73 -17.43
N VAL A 66 -5.98 -9.83 -18.76
CA VAL A 66 -6.99 -9.27 -19.68
C VAL A 66 -8.41 -9.71 -19.35
N LEU A 67 -8.60 -10.98 -18.94
CA LEU A 67 -9.92 -11.51 -18.59
C LEU A 67 -10.52 -10.87 -17.33
N ASN A 68 -9.69 -10.24 -16.51
CA ASN A 68 -10.08 -9.58 -15.26
C ASN A 68 -10.16 -8.06 -15.42
N LYS A 69 -10.05 -7.52 -16.63
CA LYS A 69 -10.08 -6.08 -16.89
C LYS A 69 -11.24 -5.75 -17.81
N ASN A 70 -11.89 -4.62 -17.55
CA ASN A 70 -12.75 -3.97 -18.54
C ASN A 70 -12.19 -2.57 -18.84
N LYS A 71 -13.00 -1.68 -19.43
CA LYS A 71 -12.55 -0.33 -19.78
C LYS A 71 -12.18 0.52 -18.55
N ASP A 72 -12.87 0.32 -17.44
CA ASP A 72 -12.89 1.26 -16.31
C ASP A 72 -12.45 0.61 -14.98
N PHE A 73 -12.55 -0.72 -14.86
CA PHE A 73 -12.38 -1.48 -13.63
C PHE A 73 -11.56 -2.76 -13.82
N ILE A 74 -10.98 -3.23 -12.72
CA ILE A 74 -10.37 -4.55 -12.58
C ILE A 74 -11.22 -5.41 -11.65
N TYR A 75 -11.56 -6.63 -12.06
CA TYR A 75 -12.31 -7.60 -11.25
C TYR A 75 -11.40 -8.15 -10.15
N LEU A 76 -11.74 -7.87 -8.91
CA LEU A 76 -10.84 -8.02 -7.76
C LEU A 76 -10.39 -9.46 -7.52
N GLU A 77 -11.34 -10.36 -7.28
CA GLU A 77 -11.06 -11.78 -7.00
C GLU A 77 -10.35 -12.46 -8.17
N GLY A 78 -10.79 -12.16 -9.41
CA GLY A 78 -10.18 -12.70 -10.61
C GLY A 78 -8.72 -12.26 -10.78
N ALA A 79 -8.43 -10.98 -10.52
CA ALA A 79 -7.07 -10.44 -10.58
C ALA A 79 -6.16 -11.01 -9.49
N ILE A 80 -6.64 -11.07 -8.24
CA ILE A 80 -5.92 -11.69 -7.13
C ILE A 80 -5.63 -13.17 -7.40
N ASN A 81 -6.62 -13.93 -7.86
CA ASN A 81 -6.43 -15.33 -8.22
C ASN A 81 -5.42 -15.49 -9.36
N THR A 82 -5.44 -14.59 -10.34
CA THR A 82 -4.48 -14.59 -11.46
C THR A 82 -3.06 -14.32 -10.98
N LEU A 83 -2.85 -13.40 -10.04
CA LEU A 83 -1.54 -13.16 -9.41
C LEU A 83 -1.06 -14.41 -8.66
N ASN A 84 -1.92 -14.99 -7.82
CA ASN A 84 -1.60 -16.18 -7.04
C ASN A 84 -1.20 -17.35 -7.93
N GLU A 85 -1.99 -17.66 -8.96
CA GLU A 85 -1.69 -18.75 -9.89
C GLU A 85 -0.44 -18.48 -10.73
N TYR A 86 -0.17 -17.23 -11.11
CA TYR A 86 1.05 -16.91 -11.84
C TYR A 86 2.31 -17.09 -10.99
N PHE A 87 2.26 -16.71 -9.71
CA PHE A 87 3.42 -16.72 -8.81
C PHE A 87 3.55 -17.97 -7.93
N LYS A 88 2.58 -18.89 -7.97
CA LYS A 88 2.52 -20.11 -7.14
C LYS A 88 3.83 -20.89 -7.03
N ASP A 89 4.52 -21.05 -8.16
CA ASP A 89 5.78 -21.81 -8.28
C ASP A 89 6.97 -20.92 -8.72
N LYS A 90 6.85 -19.60 -8.53
CA LYS A 90 7.88 -18.62 -8.90
C LYS A 90 8.42 -17.96 -7.64
N ASN A 91 9.67 -17.50 -7.70
CA ASN A 91 10.19 -16.65 -6.64
C ASN A 91 9.52 -15.29 -6.70
N HIS A 92 9.04 -14.82 -5.56
CA HIS A 92 8.39 -13.54 -5.41
C HIS A 92 8.65 -13.00 -4.00
N GLY A 93 8.51 -11.69 -3.86
CA GLY A 93 8.49 -11.06 -2.55
C GLY A 93 7.28 -11.50 -1.71
N ASN A 94 7.38 -11.38 -0.38
CA ASN A 94 6.27 -11.57 0.55
C ASN A 94 4.98 -10.85 0.14
N VAL A 95 5.09 -9.70 -0.52
CA VAL A 95 3.96 -8.96 -1.09
C VAL A 95 4.11 -8.92 -2.60
N ILE A 96 3.07 -9.30 -3.34
CA ILE A 96 2.95 -9.15 -4.79
C ILE A 96 1.95 -8.02 -5.02
N CYS A 97 2.42 -6.83 -5.37
CA CYS A 97 1.58 -5.64 -5.50
C CYS A 97 1.38 -5.28 -6.96
N LEU A 98 0.18 -5.53 -7.50
CA LEU A 98 -0.19 -5.05 -8.83
C LEU A 98 -0.62 -3.59 -8.75
N LEU A 99 0.17 -2.72 -9.39
CA LEU A 99 -0.12 -1.30 -9.54
C LEU A 99 -0.91 -1.10 -10.82
N THR A 100 -2.07 -0.45 -10.74
CA THR A 100 -2.96 -0.30 -11.90
C THR A 100 -3.62 1.08 -11.98
N ASN A 101 -3.95 1.53 -13.20
CA ASN A 101 -4.77 2.73 -13.42
C ASN A 101 -6.28 2.42 -13.43
N TYR A 102 -6.67 1.14 -13.37
CA TYR A 102 -8.08 0.76 -13.30
C TYR A 102 -8.68 1.16 -11.94
N THR A 103 -9.97 1.47 -11.95
CA THR A 103 -10.71 1.62 -10.69
C THR A 103 -10.80 0.26 -10.02
N ILE A 104 -10.26 0.14 -8.82
CA ILE A 104 -10.47 -1.02 -7.95
C ILE A 104 -11.84 -0.80 -7.28
N SER A 105 -12.78 -1.69 -7.55
CA SER A 105 -14.14 -1.65 -7.03
C SER A 105 -14.57 -3.07 -6.67
N ASP A 106 -15.20 -3.23 -5.50
CA ASP A 106 -15.76 -4.48 -5.01
C ASP A 106 -17.14 -4.81 -5.59
N GLY A 107 -17.61 -4.00 -6.55
CA GLY A 107 -18.92 -4.16 -7.18
C GLY A 107 -20.05 -3.40 -6.46
N ASP A 108 -19.77 -2.79 -5.31
CA ASP A 108 -20.67 -1.83 -4.66
C ASP A 108 -20.37 -0.40 -5.14
N MET A 109 -21.25 0.57 -4.82
CA MET A 109 -21.10 2.00 -5.17
C MET A 109 -19.84 2.69 -4.60
N VAL A 110 -18.86 1.91 -4.12
CA VAL A 110 -17.53 2.37 -3.73
C VAL A 110 -16.72 2.61 -5.01
N THR A 111 -16.82 3.84 -5.50
CA THR A 111 -15.92 4.38 -6.51
C THR A 111 -14.56 4.62 -5.84
N LYS A 112 -13.52 3.91 -6.30
CA LYS A 112 -12.11 4.04 -5.89
C LYS A 112 -11.78 3.45 -4.52
N ALA A 113 -11.94 2.14 -4.34
CA ALA A 113 -11.03 1.47 -3.40
C ALA A 113 -9.61 1.74 -3.92
N HIS A 114 -8.69 2.21 -3.08
CA HIS A 114 -7.33 2.48 -3.56
C HIS A 114 -6.44 1.22 -3.46
N GLY A 115 -6.99 0.12 -2.96
CA GLY A 115 -6.29 -1.15 -2.82
C GLY A 115 -7.22 -2.28 -2.36
N TYR A 116 -6.79 -3.51 -2.58
CA TYR A 116 -7.55 -4.73 -2.28
C TYR A 116 -6.63 -5.93 -2.05
N TYR A 117 -7.01 -6.82 -1.14
CA TYR A 117 -6.29 -8.07 -0.83
C TYR A 117 -7.28 -9.07 -0.21
N THR A 118 -6.94 -10.36 -0.22
CA THR A 118 -7.77 -11.39 0.44
C THR A 118 -6.99 -12.37 1.30
N GLN A 119 -5.66 -12.46 1.15
CA GLN A 119 -4.87 -13.46 1.87
C GLN A 119 -4.39 -12.97 3.23
N GLU A 120 -4.34 -13.91 4.18
CA GLU A 120 -3.75 -13.77 5.51
C GLU A 120 -2.50 -14.67 5.64
N THR A 121 -1.64 -14.65 4.61
CA THR A 121 -0.51 -15.59 4.46
C THR A 121 0.84 -14.92 4.16
N LEU A 122 1.05 -13.70 4.66
CA LEU A 122 2.20 -12.83 4.34
C LEU A 122 3.57 -13.55 4.39
N CYS A 123 3.86 -14.30 5.45
CA CYS A 123 5.13 -15.00 5.62
C CYS A 123 5.10 -16.48 5.23
N GLU A 124 3.94 -17.03 4.83
CA GLU A 124 3.78 -18.43 4.42
C GLU A 124 3.92 -18.61 2.91
N LYS A 125 3.03 -17.97 2.15
CA LYS A 125 2.98 -18.05 0.68
C LYS A 125 3.00 -16.68 0.03
N GLY A 126 3.20 -15.63 0.82
CA GLY A 126 3.01 -14.25 0.40
C GLY A 126 1.55 -13.83 0.32
N VAL A 127 1.35 -12.57 -0.02
CA VAL A 127 0.04 -11.94 -0.22
C VAL A 127 0.03 -11.22 -1.56
N SER A 128 -1.03 -11.41 -2.33
CA SER A 128 -1.30 -10.61 -3.53
C SER A 128 -2.17 -9.42 -3.13
N VAL A 129 -1.77 -8.24 -3.58
CA VAL A 129 -2.51 -7.00 -3.34
C VAL A 129 -2.67 -6.24 -4.66
N LEU A 130 -3.81 -5.59 -4.82
CA LEU A 130 -4.05 -4.58 -5.85
C LEU A 130 -3.86 -3.22 -5.20
N LEU A 131 -3.25 -2.29 -5.92
CA LEU A 131 -3.12 -0.90 -5.48
C LEU A 131 -3.31 0.02 -6.68
N ALA A 132 -4.20 1.00 -6.53
CA ALA A 132 -4.47 1.96 -7.59
C ALA A 132 -3.34 3.00 -7.63
N TYR A 133 -2.79 3.23 -8.82
CA TYR A 133 -1.85 4.32 -9.04
C TYR A 133 -2.57 5.66 -8.89
N SER A 134 -2.12 6.47 -7.94
CA SER A 134 -2.73 7.76 -7.62
C SER A 134 -1.66 8.80 -7.30
N PRO A 135 -1.15 9.51 -8.31
CA PRO A 135 -0.14 10.55 -8.10
C PRO A 135 -0.72 11.68 -7.25
N GLY A 136 0.08 12.23 -6.33
CA GLY A 136 -0.33 13.22 -5.33
C GLY A 136 -1.04 12.64 -4.10
N ASN A 137 -1.30 11.32 -4.08
CA ASN A 137 -1.88 10.61 -2.94
C ASN A 137 -0.95 9.52 -2.42
N GLU A 138 0.36 9.69 -2.57
CA GLU A 138 1.36 8.73 -2.16
C GLU A 138 1.24 8.41 -0.66
N GLY A 139 0.92 9.42 0.16
CA GLY A 139 0.68 9.31 1.62
C GLY A 139 -0.38 8.27 1.93
N TYR A 140 -1.49 8.37 1.21
CA TYR A 140 -2.64 7.51 1.37
C TYR A 140 -2.36 6.10 0.84
N ALA A 141 -1.75 5.99 -0.35
CA ALA A 141 -1.39 4.71 -0.95
C ALA A 141 -0.40 3.92 -0.08
N GLY A 142 0.62 4.58 0.47
CA GLY A 142 1.60 3.96 1.36
C GLY A 142 0.98 3.47 2.67
N ARG A 143 0.08 4.26 3.28
CA ARG A 143 -0.68 3.86 4.47
C ARG A 143 -1.59 2.66 4.19
N MET A 144 -2.25 2.67 3.03
CA MET A 144 -3.12 1.56 2.63
C MET A 144 -2.33 0.27 2.42
N LEU A 145 -1.17 0.35 1.75
CA LEU A 145 -0.29 -0.80 1.61
C LEU A 145 0.19 -1.32 2.97
N ALA A 146 0.50 -0.43 3.93
CA ALA A 146 0.86 -0.83 5.29
C ALA A 146 -0.30 -1.56 5.98
N ASP A 147 -1.51 -1.03 5.88
CA ASP A 147 -2.72 -1.67 6.43
C ASP A 147 -2.93 -3.07 5.84
N MET A 148 -2.83 -3.23 4.52
CA MET A 148 -2.93 -4.54 3.87
C MET A 148 -1.84 -5.51 4.35
N ILE A 149 -0.59 -5.04 4.50
CA ILE A 149 0.50 -5.86 5.03
C ILE A 149 0.20 -6.31 6.46
N VAL A 150 -0.17 -5.39 7.35
CA VAL A 150 -0.54 -5.71 8.74
C VAL A 150 -1.66 -6.75 8.74
N LYS A 151 -2.71 -6.50 7.97
CA LYS A 151 -3.89 -7.35 7.96
C LYS A 151 -3.69 -8.69 7.27
N SER A 152 -2.66 -8.83 6.45
CA SER A 152 -2.28 -10.09 5.79
C SER A 152 -1.44 -11.03 6.66
N ALA A 153 -1.10 -10.62 7.89
CA ALA A 153 -0.43 -11.51 8.83
C ALA A 153 -1.36 -12.65 9.25
N ASN A 154 -0.81 -13.86 9.39
CA ASN A 154 -1.60 -15.03 9.74
C ASN A 154 -2.20 -14.89 11.16
N PRO A 155 -3.53 -14.89 11.30
CA PRO A 155 -4.18 -14.69 12.59
C PRO A 155 -3.97 -15.85 13.57
N LYS A 156 -3.53 -17.03 13.09
CA LYS A 156 -3.15 -18.14 13.97
C LYS A 156 -1.79 -17.90 14.64
N GLU A 157 -0.90 -17.16 13.99
CA GLU A 157 0.43 -16.85 14.52
C GLU A 157 0.47 -15.50 15.26
N VAL A 158 -0.30 -14.52 14.77
CA VAL A 158 -0.43 -13.18 15.37
C VAL A 158 -1.91 -12.89 15.65
N PRO A 159 -2.52 -13.56 16.64
CA PRO A 159 -3.95 -13.46 16.90
C PRO A 159 -4.38 -12.08 17.39
N ASN A 160 -5.57 -11.63 16.99
CA ASN A 160 -6.20 -10.37 17.37
C ASN A 160 -5.50 -9.09 16.88
N LEU A 161 -4.61 -9.19 15.89
CA LEU A 161 -3.85 -8.05 15.35
C LEU A 161 -4.74 -6.85 14.96
N HIS A 162 -5.94 -7.12 14.44
CA HIS A 162 -6.90 -6.09 14.00
C HIS A 162 -7.62 -5.35 15.14
N PHE A 163 -7.67 -5.94 16.34
CA PHE A 163 -8.51 -5.44 17.44
C PHE A 163 -7.71 -4.68 18.51
N ARG A 164 -6.38 -4.75 18.45
CA ARG A 164 -5.50 -4.15 19.46
C ARG A 164 -4.90 -2.86 18.93
N LYS A 165 -4.87 -1.84 19.79
CA LYS A 165 -4.25 -0.54 19.47
C LYS A 165 -2.71 -0.58 19.50
N ASN A 166 -2.12 -1.55 20.21
CA ASN A 166 -0.67 -1.64 20.46
C ASN A 166 -0.26 -2.99 21.11
N GLY A 167 1.02 -3.38 20.99
CA GLY A 167 1.63 -4.46 21.75
C GLY A 167 1.73 -5.84 21.08
N TYR A 168 2.07 -5.90 19.78
CA TYR A 168 2.42 -7.15 19.07
C TYR A 168 3.92 -7.25 18.81
N ASP A 169 4.72 -6.53 19.59
CA ASP A 169 6.09 -6.29 19.22
C ASP A 169 6.86 -7.61 19.12
N GLU A 170 6.67 -8.55 20.04
CA GLU A 170 7.39 -9.83 20.01
C GLU A 170 6.76 -10.88 19.09
N GLU A 171 5.43 -11.05 19.09
CA GLU A 171 4.74 -12.00 18.20
C GLU A 171 4.94 -11.61 16.73
N MET A 172 4.80 -10.32 16.40
CA MET A 172 5.04 -9.84 15.04
C MET A 172 6.51 -9.94 14.66
N LYS A 173 7.44 -9.68 15.61
CA LYS A 173 8.87 -9.91 15.36
C LYS A 173 9.15 -11.36 14.99
N GLU A 174 8.55 -12.30 15.72
CA GLU A 174 8.75 -13.72 15.47
C GLU A 174 8.09 -14.16 14.16
N TYR A 175 6.88 -13.68 13.89
CA TYR A 175 6.19 -13.89 12.62
C TYR A 175 7.05 -13.40 11.44
N LEU A 176 7.52 -12.16 11.49
CA LEU A 176 8.33 -11.56 10.42
C LEU A 176 9.71 -12.23 10.24
N ARG A 177 10.24 -12.95 11.23
CA ARG A 177 11.45 -13.77 11.04
C ARG A 177 11.21 -14.94 10.07
N LYS A 178 9.96 -15.38 9.90
CA LYS A 178 9.58 -16.47 9.00
C LYS A 178 9.40 -16.01 7.56
N CYS A 179 9.33 -14.71 7.30
CA CYS A 179 9.17 -14.18 5.95
C CYS A 179 10.40 -14.49 5.09
N LYS A 180 10.24 -15.35 4.07
CA LYS A 180 11.30 -15.81 3.16
C LYS A 180 11.24 -15.19 1.75
N GLY A 181 10.71 -13.98 1.62
CA GLY A 181 10.55 -13.39 0.29
C GLY A 181 11.91 -13.16 -0.39
N SER A 182 12.03 -13.63 -1.63
CA SER A 182 13.28 -13.60 -2.40
C SER A 182 13.03 -13.34 -3.88
N TRP A 183 14.01 -12.72 -4.53
CA TRP A 183 14.03 -12.48 -5.97
C TRP A 183 15.30 -13.12 -6.52
N GLY A 184 15.16 -14.24 -7.23
CA GLY A 184 16.29 -15.08 -7.67
C GLY A 184 16.45 -16.37 -6.86
N PRO A 185 17.30 -17.31 -7.31
CA PRO A 185 17.47 -18.60 -6.64
C PRO A 185 17.92 -18.40 -5.19
N GLU A 186 17.36 -19.19 -4.27
CA GLU A 186 17.71 -19.17 -2.85
C GLU A 186 19.22 -19.40 -2.73
N GLU A 187 19.99 -18.36 -2.36
CA GLU A 187 21.41 -18.55 -2.10
C GLU A 187 21.55 -19.51 -0.92
N PRO A 188 22.42 -20.52 -1.01
CA PRO A 188 22.66 -21.43 0.10
C PRO A 188 23.14 -20.64 1.31
N ASP A 189 22.58 -20.99 2.47
CA ASP A 189 22.86 -20.35 3.76
C ASP A 189 24.37 -20.40 4.08
N THR A 190 25.10 -19.34 3.72
CA THR A 190 26.55 -19.22 3.92
C THR A 190 26.92 -18.77 5.33
N SER A 191 25.94 -18.65 6.24
CA SER A 191 26.14 -18.20 7.62
C SER A 191 26.98 -19.16 8.50
N GLN A 192 27.46 -20.29 7.95
CA GLN A 192 28.42 -21.18 8.62
C GLN A 192 29.85 -21.18 8.07
N LEU A 193 30.19 -20.32 7.09
CA LEU A 193 31.53 -20.33 6.48
C LEU A 193 32.33 -19.03 6.67
N GLU A 194 32.33 -18.46 7.87
CA GLU A 194 33.34 -17.46 8.26
C GLU A 194 34.09 -17.90 9.51
N ASN A 195 34.92 -18.95 9.35
CA ASN A 195 36.19 -18.99 10.08
C ASN A 195 37.28 -18.59 9.08
N PRO A 196 37.96 -17.44 9.26
CA PRO A 196 39.07 -17.09 8.39
C PRO A 196 40.19 -18.14 8.55
N PRO A 197 40.89 -18.53 7.48
CA PRO A 197 41.99 -19.47 7.58
C PRO A 197 43.11 -18.88 8.46
N PRO A 198 43.87 -19.71 9.20
CA PRO A 198 44.90 -19.23 10.11
C PRO A 198 45.98 -18.46 9.34
N THR A 199 46.31 -17.26 9.81
CA THR A 199 47.39 -16.41 9.27
C THR A 199 48.72 -17.18 9.29
N ALA A 200 49.32 -17.37 8.11
CA ALA A 200 50.65 -17.95 7.99
C ALA A 200 51.72 -17.03 8.65
N PRO A 201 52.77 -17.58 9.28
CA PRO A 201 53.74 -16.78 10.01
C PRO A 201 54.66 -16.00 9.05
N SER A 202 54.91 -14.75 9.44
CA SER A 202 55.74 -13.76 8.75
C SER A 202 57.17 -14.28 8.52
N ARG A 203 57.64 -14.28 7.27
CA ARG A 203 59.03 -14.58 6.93
C ARG A 203 59.89 -13.34 7.17
N LYS A 204 60.88 -13.48 8.06
CA LYS A 204 61.95 -12.50 8.28
C LYS A 204 62.76 -12.33 6.98
N ILE A 205 63.04 -11.09 6.62
CA ILE A 205 64.00 -10.73 5.58
C ILE A 205 65.36 -10.60 6.26
N ASP A 206 66.33 -11.41 5.84
CA ASP A 206 67.75 -11.25 6.16
C ASP A 206 68.42 -10.41 5.05
N GLU A 207 69.18 -9.39 5.47
CA GLU A 207 70.18 -8.64 4.68
C GLU A 207 71.50 -9.46 4.61
N PRO A 208 72.46 -9.26 3.66
CA PRO A 208 73.21 -7.98 3.51
C PRO A 208 73.75 -7.56 2.10
N ALA A 209 73.88 -6.22 1.91
CA ALA A 209 74.97 -5.36 1.33
C ALA A 209 75.58 -5.55 -0.11
N PRO A 210 76.32 -4.55 -0.71
CA PRO A 210 76.09 -3.08 -0.84
C PRO A 210 76.52 -2.42 -2.21
N SER A 211 76.21 -1.12 -2.34
CA SER A 211 76.81 -0.01 -3.16
C SER A 211 76.66 0.06 -4.69
N GLU A 212 76.13 1.21 -5.17
CA GLU A 212 76.86 2.16 -6.03
C GLU A 212 76.16 3.55 -6.04
N GLU A 213 76.85 4.55 -6.59
CA GLU A 213 77.01 5.93 -6.12
C GLU A 213 75.90 6.97 -6.43
N VAL A 214 75.94 8.03 -5.61
CA VAL A 214 75.28 9.36 -5.61
C VAL A 214 75.87 10.21 -6.78
N PRO A 215 75.18 11.22 -7.42
CA PRO A 215 74.59 12.33 -6.69
C PRO A 215 73.33 13.04 -7.21
N ASP A 216 72.65 13.61 -6.23
CA ASP A 216 71.67 14.71 -6.26
C ASP A 216 72.29 16.00 -6.86
N PRO A 217 71.45 16.95 -7.33
CA PRO A 217 71.47 18.22 -6.61
C PRO A 217 70.09 18.86 -6.39
N THR A 218 69.76 19.02 -5.11
CA THR A 218 69.57 20.30 -4.40
C THR A 218 68.32 21.16 -4.69
N SER A 219 67.52 21.27 -3.62
CA SER A 219 66.74 22.43 -3.10
C SER A 219 66.04 23.40 -4.05
N GLY A 220 64.71 23.51 -3.83
CA GLY A 220 63.94 24.69 -4.18
C GLY A 220 62.67 24.81 -3.35
N THR A 221 62.76 25.45 -2.18
CA THR A 221 61.61 25.97 -1.43
C THR A 221 61.01 27.15 -2.21
N THR A 222 59.76 27.08 -2.71
CA THR A 222 58.97 28.30 -2.91
C THR A 222 57.45 28.05 -2.96
N LYS A 223 56.77 28.66 -1.99
CA LYS A 223 55.41 29.24 -1.95
C LYS A 223 54.33 28.73 -2.92
N ALA A 224 53.21 28.31 -2.30
CA ALA A 224 51.88 28.38 -2.87
C ALA A 224 51.55 29.82 -3.34
N PRO A 225 50.89 29.99 -4.50
CA PRO A 225 50.14 31.19 -4.79
C PRO A 225 48.72 31.06 -4.22
N GLU A 226 48.32 32.03 -3.41
CA GLU A 226 46.91 32.29 -3.06
C GLU A 226 46.12 32.55 -4.35
N GLU A 227 45.20 31.65 -4.66
CA GLU A 227 44.20 31.88 -5.70
C GLU A 227 43.18 32.89 -5.15
N ASN A 228 43.25 34.12 -5.68
CA ASN A 228 42.26 35.16 -5.45
C ASN A 228 40.96 34.75 -6.15
N THR A 229 40.10 34.03 -5.44
CA THR A 229 38.72 33.80 -5.87
C THR A 229 37.92 35.10 -5.69
N PRO A 230 37.33 35.68 -6.76
CA PRO A 230 36.39 36.78 -6.61
C PRO A 230 35.18 36.32 -5.81
N GLU A 231 34.74 37.14 -4.86
CA GLU A 231 33.53 36.90 -4.07
C GLU A 231 32.33 36.65 -5.01
N PRO A 232 31.53 35.59 -4.79
CA PRO A 232 30.33 35.36 -5.58
C PRO A 232 29.35 36.54 -5.40
N PRO A 233 28.65 36.96 -6.47
CA PRO A 233 27.71 38.07 -6.38
C PRO A 233 26.62 37.75 -5.36
N PRO A 234 26.09 38.77 -4.65
CA PRO A 234 25.03 38.56 -3.68
C PRO A 234 23.82 37.90 -4.35
N PRO A 235 23.10 37.02 -3.63
CA PRO A 235 21.95 36.33 -4.18
C PRO A 235 20.90 37.35 -4.68
N PRO A 236 20.18 37.06 -5.77
CA PRO A 236 19.10 37.91 -6.24
C PRO A 236 18.12 38.16 -5.08
N GLY A 237 17.80 39.44 -4.85
CA GLY A 237 16.78 39.82 -3.88
C GLY A 237 15.44 39.15 -4.19
N PRO A 238 14.56 39.00 -3.19
CA PRO A 238 13.28 38.32 -3.36
C PRO A 238 12.49 38.94 -4.52
N SER A 239 12.15 38.11 -5.51
CA SER A 239 11.26 38.46 -6.61
C SER A 239 9.97 39.06 -6.03
N SER A 240 9.61 40.26 -6.45
CA SER A 240 8.31 40.85 -6.14
C SER A 240 7.22 40.03 -6.84
N GLN A 241 6.77 38.95 -6.20
CA GLN A 241 5.53 38.31 -6.60
C GLN A 241 4.39 39.33 -6.44
N PRO A 242 3.49 39.47 -7.43
CA PRO A 242 2.23 40.16 -7.21
C PRO A 242 1.52 39.52 -6.02
N GLN A 243 1.24 40.33 -5.01
CA GLN A 243 0.45 39.91 -3.86
C GLN A 243 -0.90 39.36 -4.36
N PRO A 244 -1.36 38.18 -3.89
CA PRO A 244 -2.70 37.71 -4.20
C PRO A 244 -3.72 38.79 -3.84
N GLN A 245 -4.57 39.18 -4.78
CA GLN A 245 -5.66 40.10 -4.49
C GLN A 245 -6.54 39.51 -3.38
N PRO A 246 -7.00 40.32 -2.41
CA PRO A 246 -8.02 39.88 -1.47
C PRO A 246 -9.25 39.40 -2.25
N PRO A 247 -9.94 38.34 -1.77
CA PRO A 247 -11.17 37.90 -2.41
C PRO A 247 -12.15 39.08 -2.47
N ALA A 248 -12.76 39.27 -3.65
CA ALA A 248 -13.76 40.30 -3.86
C ALA A 248 -14.86 40.19 -2.80
N LYS A 249 -15.18 41.31 -2.15
CA LYS A 249 -16.35 41.42 -1.26
C LYS A 249 -17.59 40.96 -2.04
N PRO A 250 -18.47 40.14 -1.45
CA PRO A 250 -19.74 39.83 -2.08
C PRO A 250 -20.54 41.14 -2.26
N SER A 251 -21.06 41.36 -3.47
CA SER A 251 -22.02 42.43 -3.75
C SER A 251 -23.23 42.32 -2.83
N PRO A 252 -23.81 43.44 -2.36
CA PRO A 252 -25.05 43.39 -1.60
C PRO A 252 -26.17 42.94 -2.55
N MET A 253 -26.60 41.69 -2.41
CA MET A 253 -27.85 41.23 -2.97
C MET A 253 -28.96 41.94 -2.19
N ALA A 254 -29.80 42.70 -2.88
CA ALA A 254 -30.97 43.34 -2.29
C ALA A 254 -31.86 42.28 -1.61
N SER A 255 -31.95 42.32 -0.28
CA SER A 255 -32.94 41.54 0.47
C SER A 255 -34.31 42.18 0.28
N THR A 256 -35.10 41.65 -0.64
CA THR A 256 -36.56 41.79 -0.58
C THR A 256 -37.06 40.76 0.43
N THR A 257 -37.45 41.24 1.62
CA THR A 257 -38.14 40.43 2.63
C THR A 257 -39.53 40.07 2.11
N ALA A 258 -39.70 38.82 1.67
CA ALA A 258 -41.01 38.18 1.54
C ALA A 258 -41.21 37.26 2.76
N ALA A 259 -42.40 37.32 3.36
CA ALA A 259 -42.78 36.49 4.51
C ALA A 259 -42.71 34.99 4.19
N PRO A 260 -42.46 34.11 5.18
CA PRO A 260 -42.39 32.66 4.95
C PRO A 260 -43.74 32.10 4.51
N GLN A 261 -43.80 31.51 3.31
CA GLN A 261 -44.89 30.58 2.97
C GLN A 261 -44.53 29.18 3.50
N LEU A 262 -45.50 28.59 4.19
CA LEU A 262 -45.46 27.22 4.72
C LEU A 262 -45.46 26.21 3.55
N PRO A 263 -44.76 25.06 3.64
CA PRO A 263 -44.80 24.04 2.59
C PRO A 263 -46.21 23.50 2.36
N GLU A 264 -46.64 23.41 1.09
CA GLU A 264 -47.87 22.72 0.68
C GLU A 264 -47.81 21.24 1.07
N VAL A 265 -48.82 20.82 1.83
CA VAL A 265 -49.10 19.42 2.18
C VAL A 265 -49.81 18.77 0.98
N PRO A 266 -49.41 17.57 0.50
CA PRO A 266 -50.15 16.87 -0.54
C PRO A 266 -51.57 16.55 -0.07
N PRO A 267 -52.59 16.60 -0.94
CA PRO A 267 -53.99 16.45 -0.54
C PRO A 267 -54.27 15.08 0.09
N LYS A 268 -54.79 15.10 1.32
CA LYS A 268 -55.41 13.95 1.99
C LYS A 268 -56.59 13.47 1.14
N VAL A 269 -56.52 12.22 0.70
CA VAL A 269 -57.69 11.48 0.18
C VAL A 269 -58.76 11.44 1.27
N ALA A 270 -59.93 11.96 0.97
CA ALA A 270 -61.08 11.92 1.87
C ALA A 270 -61.60 10.48 2.01
N PRO A 271 -61.98 10.04 3.23
CA PRO A 271 -62.58 8.74 3.44
C PRO A 271 -64.00 8.71 2.82
N LYS A 272 -64.26 7.75 1.92
CA LYS A 272 -65.62 7.42 1.50
C LYS A 272 -66.31 6.66 2.63
N VAL A 273 -67.33 7.28 3.21
CA VAL A 273 -68.35 6.67 4.07
C VAL A 273 -69.24 5.75 3.19
N PRO A 274 -69.68 4.59 3.70
CA PRO A 274 -70.21 3.50 2.87
C PRO A 274 -71.67 3.71 2.48
N SER A 275 -72.05 3.19 1.30
CA SER A 275 -73.46 3.04 0.90
C SER A 275 -73.71 1.60 0.46
N GLU A 276 -74.90 1.14 0.80
CA GLU A 276 -75.39 -0.23 1.00
C GLU A 276 -75.26 -1.27 -0.14
N GLU A 277 -75.31 -2.53 0.33
CA GLU A 277 -75.52 -3.84 -0.30
C GLU A 277 -76.22 -3.89 -1.68
N PRO A 278 -75.95 -4.97 -2.43
CA PRO A 278 -76.98 -6.03 -2.45
C PRO A 278 -76.51 -7.35 -1.83
N LYS A 279 -77.41 -7.92 -1.03
CA LYS A 279 -77.41 -9.27 -0.49
C LYS A 279 -77.22 -10.33 -1.58
N GLU A 280 -76.37 -11.31 -1.31
CA GLU A 280 -76.71 -12.70 -1.62
C GLU A 280 -76.13 -13.65 -0.57
N GLN A 281 -76.94 -14.65 -0.24
CA GLN A 281 -76.90 -15.49 0.95
C GLN A 281 -75.89 -16.65 0.81
N SER A 282 -75.35 -17.12 1.94
CA SER A 282 -75.30 -18.53 2.38
C SER A 282 -74.15 -18.71 3.40
N SER A 283 -74.41 -18.62 4.71
CA SER A 283 -74.74 -19.74 5.60
C SER A 283 -73.72 -20.88 5.59
N THR A 284 -72.81 -20.93 6.57
CA THR A 284 -72.82 -21.96 7.64
C THR A 284 -71.81 -21.66 8.75
N GLU A 285 -72.19 -22.06 9.95
CA GLU A 285 -71.61 -21.84 11.28
C GLU A 285 -70.42 -22.80 11.60
N PRO A 286 -69.81 -22.74 12.81
CA PRO A 286 -68.39 -22.95 13.05
C PRO A 286 -68.02 -24.38 13.49
N VAL A 287 -66.72 -24.69 13.47
CA VAL A 287 -66.16 -25.83 14.21
C VAL A 287 -65.08 -25.35 15.17
N THR A 288 -65.34 -25.59 16.45
CA THR A 288 -64.45 -25.40 17.60
C THR A 288 -63.79 -26.73 17.94
N THR A 289 -62.46 -26.78 18.09
CA THR A 289 -61.62 -27.66 18.97
C THR A 289 -60.17 -27.59 18.46
N THR A 290 -59.05 -27.74 19.17
CA THR A 290 -58.60 -27.71 20.58
C THR A 290 -57.09 -28.04 20.53
N THR A 291 -56.26 -27.30 21.30
CA THR A 291 -54.96 -27.62 21.93
C THR A 291 -53.79 -28.27 21.16
N ALA A 292 -52.60 -27.65 21.23
CA ALA A 292 -51.35 -28.26 21.75
C ALA A 292 -50.22 -27.21 21.94
N GLU A 293 -49.71 -27.14 23.17
CA GLU A 293 -48.54 -26.38 23.63
C GLU A 293 -47.21 -27.03 23.20
N THR A 294 -46.12 -26.26 23.09
CA THR A 294 -44.77 -26.59 23.62
C THR A 294 -43.83 -25.36 23.55
N PRO A 295 -42.69 -25.30 24.29
CA PRO A 295 -42.43 -24.24 25.26
C PRO A 295 -41.16 -23.42 24.98
N VAL A 296 -41.00 -22.33 25.74
CA VAL A 296 -39.78 -21.51 25.83
C VAL A 296 -38.94 -22.01 27.02
N PRO A 297 -37.61 -22.21 26.86
CA PRO A 297 -36.71 -22.29 28.01
C PRO A 297 -35.98 -20.96 28.26
N ASP A 298 -36.11 -20.48 29.49
CA ASP A 298 -35.36 -19.39 30.11
C ASP A 298 -33.85 -19.70 30.20
N TYR A 299 -33.02 -18.69 29.94
CA TYR A 299 -31.62 -18.66 30.34
C TYR A 299 -31.48 -17.76 31.58
N CYS A 300 -30.96 -18.33 32.67
CA CYS A 300 -30.40 -17.60 33.80
C CYS A 300 -29.04 -16.98 33.43
#